data_AF-A0A1F6CHS3-F1
#
_entry.id   AF-A0A1F6CHS3-F1
#
_cell.length_a   1.000
_cell.length_b   1.000
_cell.length_c   1.000
_cell.angle_alpha   90.00
_cell.angle_beta   90.00
_cell.angle_gamma   90.00
#
_symmetry.space_group_name_H-M   'P 1'
#
loop_
_entity.id
_entity.type
_entity.pdbx_description
1 polymer ?
#
loop_
_entity_poly.entity_id
_entity_poly.type
_entity_poly.pdbx_seq_one_letter_code
_entity_poly.pdbx_strand_id
1 'polypeptide(L)'
;MKNLQRGFIVPLLLLIIAAAIIGGGVYVYTQNKPVKQAQIVATFAEAESVASLKTNWATIEAGIPFRPTHPGTVAWLSPDSVQFIGNGNVLVRFEDGYNPGIAVLHFDGNTFKILETFKDKAEFTLTDWNKLITEYGDPSYPISTYTISLVRNGQIVSFQTLTKVPENVFVKEYAQASNNVSSRYAAFITKAESAGHVRIIVGIKDDFKPTSEMSVQAEDEAQSRNTARLQDALLAKLKGYDAVVNRRLTLLPAIGLTVDATALRALMSWPEVVSIEGDEPIPPAN
;
A
#
# COMPACT_ATOMS: atom_id res chain seq x y z
N MET A 1 -33.46 -59.57 -34.42
CA MET A 1 -33.87 -58.14 -34.36
C MET A 1 -33.74 -57.70 -32.90
N LYS A 2 -32.71 -56.92 -32.56
CA LYS A 2 -32.46 -56.45 -31.18
C LYS A 2 -33.07 -55.05 -31.04
N ASN A 3 -34.17 -54.95 -30.29
CA ASN A 3 -34.83 -53.69 -29.97
C ASN A 3 -33.95 -52.88 -29.02
N LEU A 4 -33.36 -51.81 -29.54
CA LEU A 4 -32.51 -50.90 -28.80
C LEU A 4 -33.37 -50.02 -27.89
N GLN A 5 -33.12 -50.10 -26.59
CA GLN A 5 -33.84 -49.41 -25.51
C GLN A 5 -33.88 -47.89 -25.73
N ARG A 6 -35.05 -47.36 -26.11
CA ARG A 6 -35.33 -45.91 -26.23
C ARG A 6 -35.57 -45.19 -24.89
N GLY A 7 -35.30 -45.84 -23.76
CA GLY A 7 -35.63 -45.31 -22.42
C GLY A 7 -34.57 -44.41 -21.77
N PHE A 8 -33.33 -44.36 -22.30
CA PHE A 8 -32.20 -43.75 -21.57
C PHE A 8 -31.73 -42.39 -22.11
N ILE A 9 -32.22 -41.97 -23.28
CA ILE A 9 -31.74 -40.75 -23.95
C ILE A 9 -32.26 -39.48 -23.26
N VAL A 10 -33.51 -39.50 -22.81
CA VAL A 10 -34.17 -38.33 -22.19
C VAL A 10 -33.49 -37.86 -20.89
N PRO A 11 -33.17 -38.73 -19.90
CA PRO A 11 -32.52 -38.27 -18.68
C PRO A 11 -31.09 -37.75 -18.91
N LEU A 12 -30.35 -38.31 -19.87
CA LEU A 12 -29.00 -37.84 -20.21
C LEU A 12 -29.02 -36.43 -20.81
N LEU A 13 -30.02 -36.14 -21.66
CA LEU A 13 -30.18 -34.83 -22.29
C LEU A 13 -30.54 -33.73 -21.27
N LEU A 14 -31.36 -34.05 -20.26
CA LEU A 14 -31.68 -33.12 -19.17
C LEU A 14 -30.46 -32.78 -18.30
N LEU A 15 -29.58 -33.75 -18.04
CA LEU A 15 -28.33 -33.53 -17.29
C LEU A 15 -27.38 -32.57 -18.02
N ILE A 16 -27.27 -32.68 -19.34
CA ILE A 16 -26.41 -31.80 -20.16
C ILE A 16 -26.94 -30.37 -20.16
N ILE A 17 -28.26 -30.17 -20.27
CA ILE A 17 -28.88 -28.84 -20.24
C ILE A 17 -28.69 -28.18 -18.86
N ALA A 18 -28.86 -28.93 -17.77
CA ALA A 18 -28.63 -28.41 -16.42
C ALA A 18 -27.15 -27.99 -16.21
N ALA A 19 -26.20 -28.78 -16.68
CA ALA A 19 -24.77 -28.44 -16.62
C ALA A 19 -24.44 -27.20 -17.47
N ALA A 20 -25.07 -27.04 -18.64
CA ALA A 20 -24.88 -25.87 -19.50
C ALA A 20 -25.44 -24.57 -18.87
N ILE A 21 -26.58 -24.63 -18.17
CA ILE A 21 -27.17 -23.47 -17.49
C ILE A 21 -26.30 -23.04 -16.30
N ILE A 22 -25.82 -23.99 -15.50
CA ILE A 22 -24.96 -23.70 -14.35
C ILE A 22 -23.59 -23.18 -14.82
N GLY A 23 -22.97 -23.83 -15.81
CA GLY A 23 -21.70 -23.41 -16.39
C GLY A 23 -21.78 -22.05 -17.09
N GLY A 24 -22.85 -21.80 -17.85
CA GLY A 24 -23.10 -20.53 -18.53
C GLY A 24 -23.35 -19.38 -17.55
N GLY A 25 -24.09 -19.62 -16.46
CA GLY A 25 -24.32 -18.62 -15.41
C GLY A 25 -23.04 -18.19 -14.69
N VAL A 26 -22.15 -19.14 -14.36
CA VAL A 26 -20.84 -18.84 -13.74
C VAL A 26 -19.91 -18.12 -14.72
N TYR A 27 -19.93 -18.49 -16.00
CA TYR A 27 -19.12 -17.83 -17.03
C TYR A 27 -19.56 -16.36 -17.26
N VAL A 28 -20.87 -16.11 -17.32
CA VAL A 28 -21.40 -14.74 -17.46
C VAL A 28 -21.16 -13.90 -16.20
N TYR A 29 -21.28 -14.49 -15.00
CA TYR A 29 -21.02 -13.79 -13.75
C TYR A 29 -19.54 -13.39 -13.58
N THR A 30 -18.59 -14.19 -14.07
CA THR A 30 -17.16 -13.87 -13.99
C THR A 30 -16.73 -12.81 -15.01
N GLN A 31 -17.37 -12.74 -16.18
CA GLN A 31 -17.11 -11.72 -17.20
C GLN A 31 -17.81 -10.36 -16.92
N ASN A 32 -18.93 -10.37 -16.19
CA ASN A 32 -19.68 -9.15 -15.83
C ASN A 32 -19.32 -8.57 -14.45
N LYS A 33 -18.18 -8.94 -13.85
CA LYS A 33 -17.60 -8.02 -12.86
C LYS A 33 -17.31 -6.73 -13.61
N PRO A 34 -17.84 -5.57 -13.18
CA PRO A 34 -17.49 -4.31 -13.82
C PRO A 34 -15.97 -4.24 -13.80
N VAL A 35 -15.37 -4.32 -14.99
CA VAL A 35 -13.99 -3.92 -15.19
C VAL A 35 -13.96 -2.51 -14.64
N LYS A 36 -13.26 -2.28 -13.53
CA LYS A 36 -12.91 -0.93 -13.09
C LYS A 36 -12.22 -0.32 -14.30
N GLN A 37 -12.98 0.43 -15.10
CA GLN A 37 -12.44 1.21 -16.20
C GLN A 37 -11.25 1.94 -15.59
N ALA A 38 -10.09 1.85 -16.23
CA ALA A 38 -8.94 2.64 -15.85
C ALA A 38 -9.41 4.09 -15.85
N GLN A 39 -9.77 4.60 -14.67
CA GLN A 39 -10.15 5.98 -14.48
C GLN A 39 -8.92 6.73 -14.94
N ILE A 40 -9.11 7.61 -15.92
CA ILE A 40 -8.11 8.60 -16.27
C ILE A 40 -7.80 9.30 -14.95
N VAL A 41 -6.63 8.99 -14.36
CA VAL A 41 -6.23 9.55 -13.08
C VAL A 41 -6.01 11.03 -13.38
N ALA A 42 -7.03 11.84 -13.12
CA ALA A 42 -6.90 13.27 -13.18
C ALA A 42 -5.89 13.67 -12.12
N THR A 43 -4.67 13.99 -12.54
CA THR A 43 -3.64 14.57 -11.68
C THR A 43 -4.01 16.01 -11.41
N PHE A 44 -4.68 16.25 -10.29
CA PHE A 44 -4.92 17.59 -9.77
C PHE A 44 -3.67 18.08 -9.03
N ALA A 45 -3.39 19.38 -9.11
CA ALA A 45 -2.32 19.96 -8.31
C ALA A 45 -2.72 19.88 -6.82
N GLU A 46 -1.94 19.16 -6.01
CA GLU A 46 -2.24 18.94 -4.60
C GLU A 46 -2.49 20.24 -3.82
N ALA A 47 -1.74 21.30 -4.14
CA ALA A 47 -1.89 22.60 -3.52
C ALA A 47 -3.28 23.22 -3.76
N GLU A 48 -3.85 23.04 -4.96
CA GLU A 48 -5.20 23.49 -5.30
C GLU A 48 -6.25 22.66 -4.54
N SER A 49 -6.07 21.33 -4.46
CA SER A 49 -6.94 20.46 -3.68
C SER A 49 -6.93 20.83 -2.19
N VAL A 50 -5.75 21.11 -1.62
CA VAL A 50 -5.63 21.57 -0.21
C VAL A 50 -6.28 22.94 -0.02
N ALA A 51 -6.14 23.87 -0.96
CA ALA A 51 -6.80 25.18 -0.90
C ALA A 51 -8.33 25.06 -1.01
N SER A 52 -8.82 24.18 -1.88
CA SER A 52 -10.24 23.86 -2.03
C SER A 52 -10.80 23.22 -0.76
N LEU A 53 -10.06 22.29 -0.14
CA LEU A 53 -10.47 21.66 1.12
C LEU A 53 -10.67 22.69 2.22
N LYS A 54 -9.73 23.64 2.38
CA LYS A 54 -9.83 24.72 3.37
C LYS A 54 -11.06 25.60 3.12
N THR A 55 -11.28 25.99 1.86
CA THR A 55 -12.41 26.85 1.48
C THR A 55 -13.75 26.17 1.72
N ASN A 56 -13.83 24.86 1.45
CA ASN A 56 -15.09 24.11 1.46
C ASN A 56 -15.31 23.28 2.73
N TRP A 57 -14.45 23.42 3.76
CA TRP A 57 -14.50 22.56 4.94
C TRP A 57 -15.84 22.59 5.67
N ALA A 58 -16.44 23.77 5.86
CA ALA A 58 -17.74 23.90 6.52
C ALA A 58 -18.87 23.11 5.82
N THR A 59 -18.79 22.96 4.49
CA THR A 59 -19.74 22.14 3.73
C THR A 59 -19.44 20.65 3.87
N ILE A 60 -18.16 20.27 3.89
CA ILE A 60 -17.72 18.89 4.03
C ILE A 60 -18.07 18.36 5.43
N GLU A 61 -17.76 19.11 6.48
CA GLU A 61 -17.93 18.68 7.86
C GLU A 61 -19.39 18.41 8.22
N ALA A 62 -20.34 19.08 7.56
CA ALA A 62 -21.76 18.88 7.76
C ALA A 62 -22.21 17.45 7.41
N GLY A 63 -21.48 16.81 6.47
CA GLY A 63 -21.70 15.43 6.04
C GLY A 63 -21.08 14.36 6.94
N ILE A 64 -20.28 14.73 7.95
CA ILE A 64 -19.70 13.77 8.90
C ILE A 64 -20.83 13.21 9.79
N PRO A 65 -20.95 11.88 9.97
CA PRO A 65 -22.11 11.27 10.63
C PRO A 65 -22.10 11.40 12.16
N PHE A 66 -21.01 11.91 12.73
CA PHE A 66 -20.87 12.23 14.15
C PHE A 66 -20.55 13.72 14.35
N ARG A 67 -20.81 14.22 15.56
CA ARG A 67 -20.69 15.64 15.91
C ARG A 67 -19.59 15.86 16.94
N PRO A 68 -19.02 17.08 17.00
CA PRO A 68 -18.16 17.51 18.10
C PRO A 68 -18.80 17.22 19.46
N THR A 69 -17.95 16.87 20.41
CA THR A 69 -18.30 16.54 21.80
C THR A 69 -17.78 17.57 22.79
N HIS A 70 -16.79 18.39 22.40
CA HIS A 70 -16.28 19.48 23.22
C HIS A 70 -17.39 20.50 23.55
N PRO A 71 -17.63 20.84 24.84
CA PRO A 71 -18.67 21.78 25.23
C PRO A 71 -18.51 23.15 24.55
N GLY A 72 -19.57 23.64 23.91
CA GLY A 72 -19.55 24.93 23.22
C GLY A 72 -19.13 24.87 21.75
N THR A 73 -18.78 23.68 21.23
CA THR A 73 -18.43 23.48 19.82
C THR A 73 -19.59 22.88 19.05
N VAL A 74 -19.97 23.53 17.95
CA VAL A 74 -21.06 23.09 17.05
C VAL A 74 -20.56 22.62 15.69
N ALA A 75 -19.27 22.85 15.41
CA ALA A 75 -18.56 22.55 14.17
C ALA A 75 -17.18 21.97 14.51
N TRP A 76 -16.61 21.19 13.59
CA TRP A 76 -15.25 20.70 13.70
C TRP A 76 -14.27 21.84 13.41
N LEU A 77 -13.09 21.77 14.02
CA LEU A 77 -12.02 22.69 13.65
C LEU A 77 -11.54 22.40 12.23
N SER A 78 -10.88 23.39 11.62
CA SER A 78 -10.27 23.20 10.31
C SER A 78 -9.28 22.03 10.32
N PRO A 79 -9.12 21.30 9.21
CA PRO A 79 -8.22 20.17 9.16
C PRO A 79 -6.80 20.52 9.55
N ASP A 80 -6.19 19.69 10.39
CA ASP A 80 -4.83 19.85 10.87
C ASP A 80 -3.82 19.02 10.06
N SER A 81 -4.28 17.98 9.37
CA SER A 81 -3.48 17.13 8.49
C SER A 81 -4.28 16.61 7.29
N VAL A 82 -3.59 16.47 6.15
CA VAL A 82 -4.10 15.93 4.89
C VAL A 82 -3.05 14.98 4.32
N GLN A 83 -3.43 13.79 3.86
CA GLN A 83 -2.52 12.93 3.11
C GLN A 83 -3.18 12.39 1.85
N PHE A 84 -2.54 12.61 0.72
CA PHE A 84 -2.96 12.05 -0.55
C PHE A 84 -2.60 10.57 -0.59
N ILE A 85 -3.55 9.75 -1.03
CA ILE A 85 -3.42 8.30 -1.10
C ILE A 85 -3.66 7.76 -2.51
N GLY A 86 -3.63 8.62 -3.53
CA GLY A 86 -3.85 8.26 -4.93
C GLY A 86 -5.32 8.29 -5.37
N ASN A 87 -5.56 8.18 -6.67
CA ASN A 87 -6.91 8.16 -7.28
C ASN A 87 -7.82 9.36 -6.91
N GLY A 88 -7.23 10.53 -6.65
CA GLY A 88 -7.97 11.71 -6.17
C GLY A 88 -8.44 11.60 -4.72
N ASN A 89 -8.06 10.54 -4.00
CA ASN A 89 -8.45 10.31 -2.61
C ASN A 89 -7.44 10.90 -1.63
N VAL A 90 -7.96 11.44 -0.54
CA VAL A 90 -7.19 12.04 0.55
C VAL A 90 -7.73 11.57 1.90
N LEU A 91 -6.84 11.36 2.87
CA LEU A 91 -7.22 11.36 4.27
C LEU A 91 -7.15 12.77 4.81
N VAL A 92 -8.11 13.12 5.65
CA VAL A 92 -8.18 14.41 6.33
C VAL A 92 -8.38 14.15 7.81
N ARG A 93 -7.46 14.64 8.65
CA ARG A 93 -7.61 14.65 10.10
C ARG A 93 -8.17 15.99 10.54
N PHE A 94 -9.09 15.93 11.51
CA PHE A 94 -9.76 17.07 12.12
C PHE A 94 -10.02 16.76 13.60
N GLU A 95 -10.31 17.75 14.42
CA GLU A 95 -10.62 17.56 15.84
C GLU A 95 -11.61 18.61 16.36
N ASP A 96 -12.16 18.36 17.54
CA ASP A 96 -12.98 19.33 18.29
C ASP A 96 -12.24 19.94 19.50
N GLY A 97 -10.93 19.71 19.61
CA GLY A 97 -10.11 20.08 20.77
C GLY A 97 -10.04 19.02 21.88
N TYR A 98 -10.79 17.91 21.76
CA TYR A 98 -10.63 16.74 22.62
C TYR A 98 -10.45 15.45 21.81
N ASN A 99 -11.30 15.26 20.80
CA ASN A 99 -11.43 14.01 20.08
C ASN A 99 -11.07 14.21 18.60
N PRO A 100 -10.07 13.46 18.10
CA PRO A 100 -9.71 13.48 16.69
C PRO A 100 -10.69 12.65 15.87
N GLY A 101 -10.88 13.05 14.63
CA GLY A 101 -11.57 12.29 13.59
C GLY A 101 -10.74 12.26 12.32
N ILE A 102 -10.97 11.23 11.52
CA ILE A 102 -10.42 11.11 10.17
C ILE A 102 -11.55 10.89 9.18
N ALA A 103 -11.45 11.52 8.00
CA ALA A 103 -12.30 11.23 6.86
C ALA A 103 -11.44 10.84 5.65
N VAL A 104 -11.89 9.84 4.90
CA VAL A 104 -11.41 9.60 3.53
C VAL A 104 -12.32 10.37 2.60
N LEU A 105 -11.75 11.26 1.81
CA LEU A 105 -12.47 12.08 0.84
C LEU A 105 -11.99 11.78 -0.58
N HIS A 106 -12.91 11.81 -1.55
CA HIS A 106 -12.59 11.83 -2.98
C HIS A 106 -12.73 13.25 -3.53
N PHE A 107 -11.70 13.76 -4.19
CA PHE A 107 -11.73 15.02 -4.91
C PHE A 107 -11.89 14.77 -6.42
N ASP A 108 -12.98 15.26 -6.99
CA ASP A 108 -13.26 15.12 -8.43
C ASP A 108 -12.74 16.30 -9.28
N GLY A 109 -11.96 17.19 -8.68
CA GLY A 109 -11.46 18.42 -9.29
C GLY A 109 -12.26 19.67 -8.94
N ASN A 110 -13.46 19.50 -8.37
CA ASN A 110 -14.30 20.61 -7.96
C ASN A 110 -14.83 20.44 -6.53
N THR A 111 -15.28 19.23 -6.18
CA THR A 111 -15.93 18.95 -4.90
C THR A 111 -15.29 17.76 -4.19
N PHE A 112 -15.40 17.77 -2.86
CA PHE A 112 -15.04 16.63 -2.02
C PHE A 112 -16.28 15.80 -1.68
N LYS A 113 -16.16 14.48 -1.81
CA LYS A 113 -17.16 13.51 -1.35
C LYS A 113 -16.57 12.66 -0.23
N ILE A 114 -17.30 12.53 0.87
CA ILE A 114 -16.91 11.63 1.96
C ILE A 114 -17.10 10.18 1.47
N LEU A 115 -16.03 9.39 1.56
CA LEU A 115 -16.06 7.96 1.30
C LEU A 115 -16.21 7.15 2.60
N GLU A 116 -15.48 7.55 3.65
CA GLU A 116 -15.45 6.86 4.94
C GLU A 116 -15.09 7.84 6.07
N THR A 117 -15.55 7.56 7.29
CA THR A 117 -15.20 8.38 8.47
C THR A 117 -14.85 7.52 9.68
N PHE A 118 -13.86 7.95 10.44
CA PHE A 118 -13.36 7.28 11.63
C PHE A 118 -13.46 8.21 12.82
N LYS A 119 -14.36 7.89 13.76
CA LYS A 119 -14.52 8.62 15.02
C LYS A 119 -13.41 8.22 16.01
N ASP A 120 -12.95 9.17 16.81
CA ASP A 120 -11.98 8.97 17.90
C ASP A 120 -10.67 8.33 17.39
N LYS A 121 -10.26 8.72 16.18
CA LYS A 121 -9.12 8.15 15.45
C LYS A 121 -8.20 9.28 14.98
N ALA A 122 -6.97 9.31 15.48
CA ALA A 122 -5.92 10.23 15.01
C ALA A 122 -4.95 9.59 14.02
N GLU A 123 -4.76 8.27 14.12
CA GLU A 123 -3.75 7.50 13.42
C GLU A 123 -4.18 6.04 13.27
N PHE A 124 -3.57 5.32 12.33
CA PHE A 124 -3.78 3.91 12.06
C PHE A 124 -2.56 3.08 12.46
N THR A 125 -2.77 1.83 12.86
CA THR A 125 -1.66 0.86 12.86
C THR A 125 -1.19 0.63 11.43
N LEU A 126 0.05 0.15 11.22
CA LEU A 126 0.53 -0.16 9.87
C LEU A 126 -0.37 -1.17 9.14
N THR A 127 -0.91 -2.15 9.88
CA THR A 127 -1.87 -3.13 9.36
C THR A 127 -3.17 -2.48 8.89
N ASP A 128 -3.74 -1.60 9.70
CA ASP A 128 -5.00 -0.90 9.34
C ASP A 128 -4.77 0.09 8.20
N TRP A 129 -3.63 0.76 8.20
CA TRP A 129 -3.20 1.65 7.12
C TRP A 129 -3.14 0.88 5.79
N ASN A 130 -2.46 -0.27 5.75
CA ASN A 130 -2.34 -1.06 4.53
C ASN A 130 -3.70 -1.52 3.99
N LYS A 131 -4.63 -1.89 4.89
CA LYS A 131 -6.02 -2.21 4.50
C LYS A 131 -6.71 -0.99 3.89
N LEU A 132 -6.62 0.16 4.56
CA LEU A 132 -7.21 1.43 4.12
C LEU A 132 -6.69 1.85 2.75
N ILE A 133 -5.37 1.78 2.52
CA ILE A 133 -4.76 2.10 1.23
C ILE A 133 -5.14 1.09 0.15
N THR A 134 -5.30 -0.19 0.50
CA THR A 134 -5.80 -1.19 -0.47
C THR A 134 -7.24 -0.92 -0.89
N GLU A 135 -8.06 -0.40 0.02
CA GLU A 135 -9.48 -0.14 -0.23
C GLU A 135 -9.74 1.18 -0.94
N TYR A 136 -9.10 2.25 -0.45
CA TYR A 136 -9.37 3.63 -0.87
C TYR A 136 -8.23 4.28 -1.63
N GLY A 137 -7.03 3.70 -1.65
CA GLY A 137 -5.86 4.35 -2.20
C GLY A 137 -5.22 3.62 -3.37
N ASP A 138 -3.97 3.98 -3.59
CA ASP A 138 -3.00 3.30 -4.44
C ASP A 138 -1.74 3.05 -3.59
N PRO A 139 -1.40 1.78 -3.29
CA PRO A 139 -0.20 1.45 -2.52
C PRO A 139 1.11 1.95 -3.12
N SER A 140 1.13 2.26 -4.43
CA SER A 140 2.29 2.82 -5.12
C SER A 140 2.37 4.34 -5.04
N TYR A 141 1.32 5.00 -4.52
CA TYR A 141 1.28 6.45 -4.42
C TYR A 141 2.33 6.95 -3.41
N PRO A 142 3.21 7.90 -3.80
CA PRO A 142 4.22 8.41 -2.90
C PRO A 142 3.58 9.10 -1.71
N ILE A 143 4.23 9.03 -0.54
CA ILE A 143 3.77 9.76 0.64
C ILE A 143 3.74 11.24 0.30
N SER A 144 2.54 11.82 0.38
CA SER A 144 2.32 13.24 0.15
C SER A 144 1.37 13.77 1.21
N THR A 145 1.98 14.33 2.25
CA THR A 145 1.29 14.77 3.47
C THR A 145 1.44 16.27 3.62
N TYR A 146 0.37 16.93 4.06
CA TYR A 146 0.35 18.31 4.50
C TYR A 146 -0.11 18.34 5.95
N THR A 147 0.57 19.07 6.82
CA THR A 147 0.17 19.18 8.23
C THR A 147 0.53 20.54 8.82
N ILE A 148 -0.16 20.94 9.88
CA ILE A 148 0.20 22.11 10.70
C ILE A 148 1.13 21.75 11.86
N SER A 149 1.30 20.46 12.20
CA SER A 149 2.27 20.07 13.21
C SER A 149 2.66 18.59 13.11
N LEU A 150 3.88 18.27 13.54
CA LEU A 150 4.37 16.90 13.65
C LEU A 150 5.46 16.78 14.72
N VAL A 151 5.81 15.55 15.09
CA VAL A 151 6.92 15.29 16.01
C VAL A 151 8.16 14.87 15.21
N ARG A 152 9.25 15.64 15.36
CA ARG A 152 10.60 15.30 14.85
C ARG A 152 11.55 15.24 16.02
N ASN A 153 12.26 14.11 16.18
CA ASN A 153 13.25 13.92 17.24
C ASN A 153 12.72 14.24 18.65
N GLY A 154 11.46 13.88 18.93
CA GLY A 154 10.80 14.14 20.21
C GLY A 154 10.37 15.61 20.43
N GLN A 155 10.54 16.48 19.43
CA GLN A 155 10.11 17.87 19.47
C GLN A 155 8.92 18.10 18.55
N ILE A 156 7.97 18.92 19.00
CA ILE A 156 6.85 19.37 18.16
C ILE A 156 7.38 20.44 17.21
N VAL A 157 7.22 20.21 15.92
CA VAL A 157 7.46 21.18 14.86
C VAL A 157 6.10 21.65 14.36
N SER A 158 5.83 22.95 14.49
CA SER A 158 4.57 23.57 14.10
C SER A 158 4.74 24.47 12.89
N PHE A 159 3.70 24.53 12.06
CA PHE A 159 3.61 25.37 10.87
C PHE A 159 2.36 26.26 10.99
N GLN A 160 2.42 27.47 10.43
CA GLN A 160 1.27 28.38 10.45
C GLN A 160 0.12 27.91 9.56
N THR A 161 0.42 27.09 8.55
CA THR A 161 -0.56 26.55 7.60
C THR A 161 -0.18 25.12 7.22
N LEU A 162 -1.14 24.36 6.68
CA LEU A 162 -0.89 23.03 6.10
C LEU A 162 0.32 23.07 5.15
N THR A 163 1.44 22.52 5.61
CA THR A 163 2.74 22.55 4.95
C THR A 163 3.09 21.14 4.51
N LYS A 164 3.62 20.98 3.28
CA LYS A 164 4.00 19.67 2.77
C LYS A 164 5.18 19.11 3.55
N VAL A 165 5.07 17.85 3.98
CA VAL A 165 6.07 17.14 4.77
C VAL A 165 6.27 15.71 4.23
N PRO A 166 7.48 15.12 4.37
CA PRO A 166 7.75 13.76 3.90
C PRO A 166 7.16 12.67 4.82
N GLU A 167 6.71 13.00 6.02
CA GLU A 167 6.18 12.03 6.98
C GLU A 167 4.73 11.61 6.69
N ASN A 168 4.42 10.35 6.97
CA ASN A 168 3.03 9.89 7.06
C ASN A 168 2.54 10.10 8.50
N VAL A 169 1.79 11.18 8.71
CA VAL A 169 1.25 11.55 10.03
C VAL A 169 -0.02 10.76 10.42
N PHE A 170 -0.48 9.86 9.55
CA PHE A 170 -1.65 9.01 9.77
C PHE A 170 -1.29 7.60 10.20
N VAL A 171 0.00 7.24 10.25
CA VAL A 171 0.47 5.94 10.72
C VAL A 171 1.09 6.09 12.11
N LYS A 172 0.54 5.35 13.06
CA LYS A 172 1.04 5.32 14.43
C LYS A 172 2.49 4.86 14.44
N GLU A 173 3.29 5.54 15.24
CA GLU A 173 4.73 5.29 15.35
C GLU A 173 5.46 5.44 14.00
N TYR A 174 4.87 6.11 12.99
CA TYR A 174 5.58 6.33 11.74
C TYR A 174 6.91 7.02 11.97
N ALA A 175 6.98 7.99 12.88
CA ALA A 175 8.25 8.62 13.24
C ALA A 175 9.22 7.64 13.93
N GLN A 176 8.79 6.63 14.69
CA GLN A 176 9.70 5.67 15.32
C GLN A 176 10.09 4.51 14.38
N ALA A 177 9.14 4.05 13.58
CA ALA A 177 9.36 3.08 12.51
C ALA A 177 10.25 3.70 11.43
N SER A 178 10.00 4.93 10.99
CA SER A 178 10.87 5.69 10.09
C SER A 178 12.19 6.06 10.78
N ASN A 179 12.23 6.47 12.04
CA ASN A 179 13.54 6.74 12.66
C ASN A 179 14.41 5.48 12.83
N ASN A 180 13.84 4.26 12.88
CA ASN A 180 14.62 3.02 12.91
C ASN A 180 14.87 2.42 11.50
N VAL A 181 13.89 2.50 10.61
CA VAL A 181 13.92 1.95 9.24
C VAL A 181 14.46 3.00 8.27
N SER A 182 13.95 4.23 8.30
CA SER A 182 14.53 5.37 7.57
C SER A 182 15.88 5.82 8.10
N SER A 183 16.30 5.72 9.38
CA SER A 183 17.72 6.09 9.68
C SER A 183 18.70 5.12 9.01
N ARG A 184 18.39 3.82 9.01
CA ARG A 184 19.21 2.78 8.38
C ARG A 184 19.16 2.84 6.84
N TYR A 185 18.02 3.23 6.27
CA TYR A 185 17.82 3.25 4.81
C TYR A 185 17.76 4.66 4.19
N ALA A 186 17.85 5.74 4.98
CA ALA A 186 17.82 7.12 4.49
C ALA A 186 18.96 7.37 3.52
N ALA A 187 20.15 6.85 3.84
CA ALA A 187 21.29 6.93 2.94
C ALA A 187 20.97 6.31 1.56
N PHE A 188 20.26 5.17 1.52
CA PHE A 188 19.87 4.53 0.27
C PHE A 188 18.76 5.30 -0.46
N ILE A 189 17.77 5.84 0.27
CA ILE A 189 16.72 6.68 -0.32
C ILE A 189 17.33 7.95 -0.92
N THR A 190 18.14 8.69 -0.17
CA THR A 190 18.82 9.90 -0.65
C THR A 190 19.74 9.58 -1.84
N LYS A 191 20.43 8.44 -1.81
CA LYS A 191 21.26 7.98 -2.94
C LYS A 191 20.40 7.68 -4.17
N ALA A 192 19.27 6.99 -4.01
CA ALA A 192 18.35 6.72 -5.10
C ALA A 192 17.73 8.01 -5.67
N GLU A 193 17.35 8.97 -4.83
CA GLU A 193 16.79 10.25 -5.27
C GLU A 193 17.81 11.12 -6.02
N SER A 194 19.06 11.12 -5.57
CA SER A 194 20.12 11.93 -6.18
C SER A 194 20.75 11.29 -7.42
N ALA A 195 20.90 9.96 -7.44
CA ALA A 195 21.52 9.22 -8.53
C ALA A 195 20.50 8.57 -9.49
N GLY A 196 19.20 8.69 -9.23
CA GLY A 196 18.12 8.00 -9.93
C GLY A 196 17.87 6.58 -9.40
N HIS A 197 18.94 5.85 -9.07
CA HIS A 197 18.86 4.47 -8.58
C HIS A 197 19.91 4.15 -7.52
N VAL A 198 19.67 3.07 -6.76
CA VAL A 198 20.61 2.52 -5.80
C VAL A 198 20.68 0.99 -5.92
N ARG A 199 21.88 0.43 -5.77
CA ARG A 199 22.10 -1.01 -5.72
C ARG A 199 21.96 -1.51 -4.29
N ILE A 200 21.12 -2.51 -4.09
CA ILE A 200 20.80 -3.10 -2.80
C ILE A 200 20.79 -4.63 -2.84
N ILE A 201 20.90 -5.25 -1.68
CA ILE A 201 20.59 -6.65 -1.43
C ILE A 201 19.35 -6.67 -0.53
N VAL A 202 18.29 -7.32 -0.98
CA VAL A 202 17.04 -7.46 -0.24
C VAL A 202 16.96 -8.85 0.35
N GLY A 203 16.95 -8.95 1.67
CA GLY A 203 16.67 -10.19 2.40
C GLY A 203 15.17 -10.44 2.49
N ILE A 204 14.77 -11.67 2.24
CA ILE A 204 13.39 -12.15 2.23
C ILE A 204 13.17 -13.06 3.43
N LYS A 205 12.04 -12.88 4.11
CA LYS A 205 11.62 -13.73 5.21
C LYS A 205 11.46 -15.16 4.73
N ASP A 206 12.24 -16.07 5.31
CA ASP A 206 12.18 -17.50 5.07
C ASP A 206 12.54 -18.26 6.36
N ASP A 207 12.06 -19.48 6.50
CA ASP A 207 12.47 -20.41 7.56
C ASP A 207 13.78 -21.12 7.15
N PHE A 208 14.74 -20.34 6.65
CA PHE A 208 15.99 -20.82 6.09
C PHE A 208 16.83 -21.55 7.14
N LYS A 209 17.35 -22.72 6.78
CA LYS A 209 18.32 -23.48 7.57
C LYS A 209 19.66 -23.55 6.83
N PRO A 210 20.79 -23.23 7.49
CA PRO A 210 22.10 -23.41 6.87
C PRO A 210 22.30 -24.84 6.37
N THR A 211 22.92 -25.02 5.21
CA THR A 211 23.16 -26.36 4.61
C THR A 211 23.90 -27.31 5.55
N SER A 212 24.76 -26.79 6.43
CA SER A 212 25.45 -27.57 7.47
C SER A 212 24.52 -28.22 8.50
N GLU A 213 23.29 -27.73 8.61
CA GLU A 213 22.25 -28.23 9.53
C GLU A 213 21.24 -29.13 8.82
N MET A 214 21.33 -29.29 7.49
CA MET A 214 20.43 -30.11 6.70
C MET A 214 20.94 -31.56 6.66
N SER A 215 20.06 -32.49 6.97
CA SER A 215 20.42 -33.89 7.17
C SER A 215 20.42 -34.71 5.88
N VAL A 216 19.73 -34.22 4.84
CA VAL A 216 19.54 -34.94 3.57
C VAL A 216 19.53 -33.98 2.38
N GLN A 217 20.15 -34.38 1.26
CA GLN A 217 20.17 -33.62 -0.01
C GLN A 217 18.79 -33.18 -0.50
N ALA A 218 17.75 -33.99 -0.27
CA ALA A 218 16.37 -33.64 -0.63
C ALA A 218 15.83 -32.41 0.12
N GLU A 219 16.32 -32.15 1.34
CA GLU A 219 15.94 -30.96 2.12
C GLU A 219 16.58 -29.70 1.51
N ASP A 220 17.85 -29.78 1.09
CA ASP A 220 18.56 -28.68 0.41
C ASP A 220 17.89 -28.30 -0.92
N GLU A 221 17.48 -29.28 -1.72
CA GLU A 221 16.70 -29.01 -2.93
C GLU A 221 15.34 -28.39 -2.64
N ALA A 222 14.66 -28.85 -1.58
CA ALA A 222 13.37 -28.30 -1.17
C ALA A 222 13.50 -26.84 -0.71
N GLN A 223 14.56 -26.52 0.05
CA GLN A 223 14.87 -25.16 0.47
C GLN A 223 15.23 -24.29 -0.73
N SER A 224 16.07 -24.76 -1.65
CA SER A 224 16.41 -24.04 -2.87
C SER A 224 15.17 -23.71 -3.71
N ARG A 225 14.24 -24.66 -3.87
CA ARG A 225 12.95 -24.42 -4.55
C ARG A 225 12.09 -23.40 -3.81
N ASN A 226 12.06 -23.46 -2.46
CA ASN A 226 11.30 -22.50 -1.67
C ASN A 226 11.89 -21.08 -1.78
N THR A 227 13.22 -20.94 -1.66
CA THR A 227 13.93 -19.69 -1.87
C THR A 227 13.64 -19.12 -3.26
N ALA A 228 13.73 -19.93 -4.33
CA ALA A 228 13.40 -19.49 -5.68
C ALA A 228 11.95 -18.98 -5.79
N ARG A 229 10.98 -19.70 -5.19
CA ARG A 229 9.57 -19.30 -5.17
C ARG A 229 9.35 -17.97 -4.42
N LEU A 230 10.00 -17.76 -3.29
CA LEU A 230 9.93 -16.52 -2.53
C LEU A 230 10.54 -15.36 -3.32
N GLN A 231 11.67 -15.59 -3.98
CA GLN A 231 12.29 -14.60 -4.86
C GLN A 231 11.37 -14.25 -6.04
N ASP A 232 10.76 -15.23 -6.68
CA ASP A 232 9.80 -15.00 -7.78
C ASP A 232 8.57 -14.22 -7.31
N ALA A 233 8.06 -14.51 -6.11
CA ALA A 233 6.94 -13.78 -5.52
C ALA A 233 7.29 -12.30 -5.28
N LEU A 234 8.48 -12.01 -4.74
CA LEU A 234 8.96 -10.65 -4.55
C LEU A 234 9.08 -9.91 -5.90
N LEU A 235 9.69 -10.55 -6.89
CA LEU A 235 9.87 -9.95 -8.22
C LEU A 235 8.53 -9.73 -8.94
N ALA A 236 7.54 -10.59 -8.72
CA ALA A 236 6.20 -10.39 -9.24
C ALA A 236 5.53 -9.14 -8.64
N LYS A 237 5.76 -8.84 -7.35
CA LYS A 237 5.27 -7.61 -6.70
C LYS A 237 6.00 -6.36 -7.16
N LEU A 238 7.25 -6.49 -7.60
CA LEU A 238 8.03 -5.39 -8.19
C LEU A 238 7.61 -5.05 -9.63
N LYS A 239 6.70 -5.81 -10.25
CA LYS A 239 6.16 -5.43 -11.57
C LYS A 239 5.44 -4.09 -11.48
N GLY A 240 5.90 -3.12 -12.26
CA GLY A 240 5.38 -1.74 -12.24
C GLY A 240 6.29 -0.75 -11.51
N TYR A 241 7.32 -1.24 -10.83
CA TYR A 241 8.39 -0.42 -10.27
C TYR A 241 9.62 -0.41 -11.17
N ASP A 242 10.44 0.64 -11.05
CA ASP A 242 11.75 0.70 -11.70
C ASP A 242 12.77 -0.08 -10.88
N ALA A 243 12.78 -1.40 -11.10
CA ALA A 243 13.63 -2.35 -10.42
C ALA A 243 14.30 -3.30 -11.43
N VAL A 244 15.63 -3.38 -11.37
CA VAL A 244 16.44 -4.28 -12.19
C VAL A 244 17.05 -5.35 -11.29
N VAL A 245 16.91 -6.62 -11.69
CA VAL A 245 17.54 -7.73 -10.97
C VAL A 245 19.01 -7.82 -11.36
N ASN A 246 19.89 -7.56 -10.40
CA ASN A 246 21.35 -7.69 -10.61
C ASN A 246 21.79 -9.15 -10.45
N ARG A 247 21.30 -9.83 -9.40
CA ARG A 247 21.62 -11.24 -9.11
C ARG A 247 20.59 -11.88 -8.18
N ARG A 248 20.36 -13.18 -8.36
CA ARG A 248 19.67 -14.01 -7.37
C ARG A 248 20.70 -14.76 -6.53
N LEU A 249 20.57 -14.71 -5.21
CA LEU A 249 21.43 -15.49 -4.33
C LEU A 249 20.76 -16.86 -4.15
N THR A 250 21.37 -17.91 -4.67
CA THR A 250 20.76 -19.25 -4.66
C THR A 250 20.85 -19.94 -3.30
N LEU A 251 21.85 -19.54 -2.49
CA LEU A 251 22.12 -20.11 -1.16
C LEU A 251 21.53 -19.29 -0.02
N LEU A 252 20.92 -18.13 -0.31
CA LEU A 252 20.35 -17.24 0.68
C LEU A 252 18.99 -16.78 0.19
N PRO A 253 17.99 -16.58 1.07
CA PRO A 253 16.70 -16.01 0.70
C PRO A 253 16.85 -14.49 0.45
N ALA A 254 17.65 -14.10 -0.56
CA ALA A 254 17.97 -12.71 -0.84
C ALA A 254 18.19 -12.44 -2.34
N ILE A 255 17.93 -11.20 -2.78
CA ILE A 255 18.09 -10.76 -4.17
C ILE A 255 18.90 -9.48 -4.23
N GLY A 256 19.88 -9.41 -5.11
CA GLY A 256 20.54 -8.16 -5.48
C GLY A 256 19.72 -7.41 -6.53
N LEU A 257 19.33 -6.17 -6.22
CA LEU A 257 18.51 -5.30 -7.07
C LEU A 257 19.17 -3.94 -7.28
N THR A 258 18.87 -3.31 -8.42
CA THR A 258 19.02 -1.87 -8.63
C THR A 258 17.63 -1.27 -8.64
N VAL A 259 17.34 -0.31 -7.78
CA VAL A 259 15.99 0.23 -7.58
C VAL A 259 15.99 1.74 -7.53
N ASP A 260 14.91 2.37 -7.99
CA ASP A 260 14.65 3.78 -7.73
C ASP A 260 14.14 4.02 -6.29
N ALA A 261 13.93 5.28 -5.92
CA ALA A 261 13.44 5.63 -4.59
C ALA A 261 12.02 5.13 -4.33
N THR A 262 11.19 4.99 -5.37
CA THR A 262 9.80 4.49 -5.25
C THR A 262 9.78 3.00 -4.93
N ALA A 263 10.51 2.20 -5.70
CA ALA A 263 10.69 0.77 -5.50
C ALA A 263 11.32 0.46 -4.13
N LEU A 264 12.33 1.24 -3.71
CA LEU A 264 12.96 1.07 -2.40
C LEU A 264 11.96 1.29 -1.25
N ARG A 265 11.11 2.32 -1.33
CA ARG A 265 10.05 2.55 -0.33
C ARG A 265 9.01 1.43 -0.32
N ALA A 266 8.64 0.92 -1.49
CA ALA A 266 7.74 -0.22 -1.60
C ALA A 266 8.32 -1.46 -0.91
N LEU A 267 9.59 -1.80 -1.19
CA LEU A 267 10.31 -2.90 -0.53
C LEU A 267 10.32 -2.76 1.00
N MET A 268 10.55 -1.55 1.51
CA MET A 268 10.54 -1.27 2.96
C MET A 268 9.16 -1.44 3.61
N SER A 269 8.08 -1.40 2.83
CA SER A 269 6.71 -1.53 3.34
C SER A 269 6.22 -2.99 3.38
N TRP A 270 6.95 -3.91 2.74
CA TRP A 270 6.50 -5.29 2.56
C TRP A 270 6.94 -6.18 3.74
N PRO A 271 6.00 -6.93 4.36
CA PRO A 271 6.30 -7.75 5.53
C PRO A 271 7.22 -8.94 5.25
N GLU A 272 7.33 -9.37 3.98
CA GLU A 272 8.29 -10.40 3.57
C GLU A 272 9.72 -9.86 3.41
N VAL A 273 9.94 -8.55 3.37
CA VAL A 273 11.29 -7.98 3.31
C VAL A 273 11.81 -7.78 4.72
N VAL A 274 12.88 -8.50 5.09
CA VAL A 274 13.44 -8.50 6.46
C VAL A 274 14.70 -7.68 6.57
N SER A 275 15.42 -7.47 5.47
CA SER A 275 16.61 -6.62 5.43
C SER A 275 16.80 -5.98 4.07
N ILE A 276 17.41 -4.80 4.07
CA ILE A 276 17.90 -4.12 2.87
C ILE A 276 19.32 -3.64 3.17
N GLU A 277 20.27 -4.07 2.36
CA GLU A 277 21.69 -3.72 2.51
C GLU A 277 22.20 -3.09 1.22
N GLY A 278 23.25 -2.27 1.29
CA GLY A 278 23.86 -1.69 0.09
C GLY A 278 24.69 -2.73 -0.66
N ASP A 279 24.50 -2.87 -1.96
CA ASP A 279 25.36 -3.71 -2.81
C ASP A 279 26.48 -2.85 -3.41
N GLU A 280 27.42 -2.45 -2.54
CA GLU A 280 28.58 -1.64 -2.91
C GLU A 280 29.81 -2.51 -3.18
N PRO A 281 30.61 -2.19 -4.21
CA PRO A 281 31.90 -2.86 -4.43
C PRO A 281 32.81 -2.62 -3.23
N ILE A 282 33.42 -3.68 -2.70
CA ILE A 282 34.50 -3.57 -1.72
C ILE A 282 35.73 -3.04 -2.48
N PRO A 283 36.30 -1.88 -2.11
CA PRO A 283 37.53 -1.40 -2.71
C PRO A 283 38.64 -2.45 -2.53
N PRO A 284 39.58 -2.59 -3.47
CA PRO A 284 40.73 -3.46 -3.26
C PRO A 284 41.46 -3.05 -1.98
N ALA A 285 41.87 -4.03 -1.17
CA ALA A 285 42.68 -3.78 0.01
C ALA A 285 44.03 -3.21 -0.45
N ASN A 286 44.37 -2.01 0.05
CA ASN A 286 45.68 -1.38 -0.15
C ASN A 286 46.77 -2.12 0.64
#